data_AF-A0A381WC69-F1
#
_entry.id   AF-A0A381WC69-F1
#
_cell.length_a   1.000
_cell.length_b   1.000
_cell.length_c   1.000
_cell.angle_alpha   90.00
_cell.angle_beta   90.00
_cell.angle_gamma   90.00
#
_symmetry.space_group_name_H-M   'P 1'
#
loop_
_entity.id
_entity.type
_entity.pdbx_description
1 polymer ?
#
loop_
_entity_poly.entity_id
_entity_poly.type
_entity_poly.pdbx_seq_one_letter_code
_entity_poly.pdbx_strand_id
1 'polypeptide(L)' 'MKIVSEPMKLIEEEKEKLLKTKDEKAWYAVCDEIKDRRNGQYPAYLSREILEMYQEKFPPTIS' A
#
# COMPACT_ATOMS: atom_id res chain seq x y z
N MET A 1 25.54 16.34 -7.60
CA MET A 1 24.95 15.01 -7.37
C MET A 1 23.45 15.18 -7.19
N LYS A 2 22.62 14.61 -8.07
CA LYS A 2 21.18 14.51 -7.82
C LYS A 2 20.98 13.34 -6.86
N ILE A 3 20.63 13.63 -5.61
CA ILE A 3 20.09 12.62 -4.70
C ILE A 3 18.68 12.33 -5.23
N VAL A 4 18.54 11.33 -6.10
CA VAL A 4 17.23 10.74 -6.38
C VAL A 4 16.99 9.80 -5.21
N SER A 5 16.51 10.34 -4.08
CA SER A 5 15.95 9.48 -3.04
C SER A 5 14.79 8.76 -3.71
N GLU A 6 14.88 7.44 -3.87
CA GLU A 6 13.77 6.68 -4.43
C GLU A 6 12.51 7.05 -3.64
N PRO A 7 11.38 7.36 -4.32
CA PRO A 7 10.13 7.63 -3.64
C PRO A 7 9.87 6.46 -2.68
N MET A 8 9.36 6.76 -1.49
CA MET A 8 9.00 5.79 -0.44
C MET A 8 7.95 4.78 -0.95
N LYS A 9 8.39 3.82 -1.78
CA LYS A 9 7.58 2.78 -2.41
C LYS A 9 7.27 1.66 -1.43
N LEU A 10 6.35 0.78 -1.80
CA LEU A 10 6.17 -0.50 -1.12
C LEU A 10 7.42 -1.37 -1.33
N ILE A 11 7.90 -2.00 -0.26
CA ILE A 11 8.86 -3.10 -0.38
C ILE A 11 8.12 -4.40 -0.67
N GLU A 12 8.82 -5.40 -1.23
CA GLU A 12 8.21 -6.68 -1.62
C GLU A 12 7.48 -7.38 -0.46
N GLU A 13 8.02 -7.32 0.77
CA GLU A 13 7.37 -7.88 1.96
C GLU A 13 5.99 -7.23 2.23
N GLU A 14 5.85 -5.93 2.01
CA GLU A 14 4.61 -5.20 2.22
C GLU A 14 3.58 -5.54 1.15
N LYS A 15 4.03 -5.64 -0.11
CA LYS A 15 3.19 -6.10 -1.22
C LYS A 15 2.66 -7.51 -0.96
N GLU A 16 3.53 -8.42 -0.53
CA GLU A 16 3.13 -9.77 -0.17
C GLU A 16 2.10 -9.80 0.97
N LYS A 17 2.31 -8.99 2.01
CA LYS A 17 1.36 -8.89 3.13
C LYS A 17 -0.01 -8.42 2.64
N LEU A 18 -0.05 -7.35 1.84
CA LEU A 18 -1.27 -6.82 1.23
C LEU A 18 -1.98 -7.89 0.40
N LEU A 19 -1.26 -8.59 -0.49
CA LEU A 19 -1.83 -9.64 -1.35
C LEU A 19 -2.35 -10.85 -0.57
N LYS A 20 -1.76 -11.18 0.59
CA LYS A 20 -2.20 -12.29 1.47
C LYS A 20 -3.44 -11.97 2.30
N THR A 21 -3.89 -10.71 2.35
CA THR A 21 -5.11 -10.35 3.09
C THR A 21 -6.36 -11.01 2.51
N LYS A 22 -7.35 -11.32 3.36
CA LYS A 22 -8.56 -12.04 2.96
C LYS A 22 -9.72 -11.11 2.59
N ASP A 23 -9.76 -9.94 3.22
CA ASP A 23 -10.84 -8.97 3.12
C ASP A 23 -10.29 -7.54 3.23
N GLU A 24 -11.14 -6.57 2.92
CA GLU A 24 -10.79 -5.14 2.96
C GLU A 24 -10.35 -4.68 4.36
N LYS A 25 -10.94 -5.24 5.42
CA LYS A 25 -10.58 -4.89 6.80
C LYS A 25 -9.13 -5.27 7.11
N ALA A 26 -8.72 -6.48 6.73
CA ALA A 26 -7.34 -6.93 6.86
C ALA A 26 -6.40 -6.11 5.97
N TRP A 27 -6.84 -5.69 4.78
CA TRP A 27 -6.07 -4.79 3.92
C TRP A 27 -5.74 -3.47 4.62
N TYR A 28 -6.75 -2.79 5.17
CA TYR A 28 -6.54 -1.53 5.87
C TYR A 28 -5.66 -1.67 7.11
N ALA A 29 -5.75 -2.78 7.85
CA ALA A 29 -4.84 -3.05 8.97
C ALA A 29 -3.37 -3.13 8.52
N VAL A 30 -3.10 -3.75 7.37
CA VAL A 30 -1.74 -3.77 6.78
C VAL A 30 -1.30 -2.37 6.32
N CYS A 31 -2.20 -1.55 5.78
CA CYS A 31 -1.90 -0.15 5.45
C CYS A 31 -1.48 0.65 6.69
N ASP A 32 -2.12 0.42 7.83
CA ASP A 32 -1.75 1.06 9.10
C ASP A 32 -0.35 0.61 9.55
N GLU A 33 -0.02 -0.69 9.46
CA GLU A 33 1.35 -1.17 9.74
C GLU A 33 2.41 -0.51 8.83
N ILE A 34 2.12 -0.39 7.54
CA ILE A 34 2.99 0.25 6.53
C ILE A 34 3.23 1.73 6.88
N LYS A 35 2.17 2.43 7.31
CA LYS A 35 2.20 3.83 7.73
C LYS A 35 2.96 4.00 9.05
N ASP A 36 2.76 3.12 10.01
CA ASP A 36 3.44 3.15 11.32
C ASP A 36 4.95 2.93 11.17
N ARG A 37 5.37 1.98 10.32
CA ARG A 37 6.80 1.79 9.96
C ARG A 37 7.45 3.04 9.39
N ARG A 38 6.65 3.95 8.83
CA ARG A 38 7.07 5.22 8.23
C ARG A 38 6.81 6.41 9.15
N ASN A 39 6.62 6.20 10.45
CA ASN A 39 6.30 7.25 11.44
C ASN A 39 5.09 8.09 11.02
N GLY A 40 4.05 7.46 10.51
CA GLY A 40 2.85 8.15 10.03
C GLY A 40 2.95 8.69 8.61
N GLN A 41 4.12 8.65 7.96
CA GLN A 41 4.27 9.17 6.60
C GLN A 41 3.61 8.25 5.58
N TYR A 42 2.77 8.85 4.75
CA TYR A 42 2.02 8.15 3.72
C TYR A 42 1.87 9.05 2.48
N PRO A 43 2.94 9.17 1.67
CA PRO A 43 2.97 10.10 0.55
C PRO A 43 2.01 9.67 -0.57
N ALA A 44 1.54 10.64 -1.36
CA ALA A 44 0.51 10.40 -2.37
C ALA A 44 0.86 9.30 -3.40
N TYR A 45 2.14 9.15 -3.76
CA TYR A 45 2.58 8.09 -4.66
C TYR A 45 2.48 6.68 -4.04
N LEU A 46 2.71 6.55 -2.72
CA LEU A 46 2.54 5.30 -1.99
C LEU A 46 1.05 4.96 -1.87
N SER A 47 0.22 5.97 -1.57
CA SER A 47 -1.24 5.82 -1.58
C SER A 47 -1.76 5.35 -2.93
N ARG A 48 -1.20 5.88 -4.02
CA ARG A 48 -1.60 5.52 -5.37
C ARG A 48 -1.24 4.08 -5.71
N GLU A 49 -0.01 3.65 -5.42
CA GLU A 49 0.42 2.26 -5.61
C GLU A 49 -0.49 1.30 -4.82
N ILE A 50 -0.78 1.61 -3.56
CA ILE A 50 -1.66 0.78 -2.72
C ILE A 50 -3.10 0.78 -3.23
N LEU A 51 -3.61 1.91 -3.72
CA LEU A 51 -4.96 1.98 -4.29
C LEU A 51 -5.08 1.16 -5.58
N GLU A 52 -4.07 1.21 -6.46
CA GLU A 52 -4.03 0.41 -7.68
C GLU A 52 -4.08 -1.08 -7.34
N MET A 53 -3.24 -1.55 -6.40
CA MET A 53 -3.28 -2.94 -5.94
C MET A 53 -4.60 -3.33 -5.25
N TYR A 54 -5.21 -2.40 -4.50
CA TYR A 54 -6.49 -2.62 -3.84
C TYR A 54 -7.60 -2.89 -4.87
N GLN A 55 -7.66 -2.07 -5.92
CA GLN A 55 -8.67 -2.20 -6.97
C GLN A 55 -8.51 -3.49 -7.78
N GLU A 56 -7.27 -3.96 -7.98
CA GLU A 56 -7.01 -5.26 -8.63
C GLU A 56 -7.50 -6.43 -7.77
N LYS A 57 -7.31 -6.36 -6.44
CA LYS A 57 -7.68 -7.43 -5.52
C LYS A 57 -9.16 -7.44 -5.14
N PHE A 58 -9.74 -6.25 -4.96
CA PHE A 58 -11.13 -6.01 -4.60
C PHE A 58 -11.79 -5.19 -5.70
N PRO A 59 -12.06 -5.80 -6.87
CA PRO A 59 -12.64 -5.08 -8.00
C PRO A 59 -13.99 -4.50 -7.60
N PRO A 60 -14.28 -3.24 -7.99
CA PRO A 60 -15.55 -2.61 -7.67
C PRO A 60 -16.68 -3.46 -8.26
N THR A 61 -17.65 -3.80 -7.43
CA THR A 61 -18.89 -4.40 -7.91
C THR A 61 -19.67 -3.33 -8.67
N ILE A 62 -19.71 -3.44 -9.99
CA ILE A 62 -20.65 -2.69 -10.81
C ILE A 62 -22.03 -3.31 -10.55
N SER A 63 -22.82 -2.68 -9.69
CA SER A 63 -24.25 -3.00 -9.51
C SER A 63 -25.10 -2.21 -10.50
#